data_AF-A0A5U8J3X3-F1
#
_entry.id   AF-A0A5U8J3X3-F1
#
_cell.length_a   1.000
_cell.length_b   1.000
_cell.length_c   1.000
_cell.angle_alpha   90.00
_cell.angle_beta   90.00
_cell.angle_gamma   90.00
#
_symmetry.space_group_name_H-M   'P 1'
#
loop_
_entity.id
_entity.type
_entity.pdbx_description
1 polymer ?
#
loop_
_entity_poly.entity_id
_entity_poly.type
_entity_poly.pdbx_seq_one_letter_code
_entity_poly.pdbx_strand_id
1 'polypeptide(L)'
;MALSNKERQKQYRNSRFNRGELGDSRINTFVTFEATNNLKRLSEYYNLSKRQVLELLINTANQKLIDNLEIDSPEWYKYFDCE
;
A
#
# COMPACT_ATOMS: atom_id res chain seq x y z
N MET A 1 10.40 -30.03 18.13
CA MET A 1 11.38 -29.87 17.04
C MET A 1 11.50 -28.40 16.71
N ALA A 2 12.73 -27.86 16.64
CA ALA A 2 12.92 -26.48 16.20
C ALA A 2 12.62 -26.38 14.69
N LEU A 3 11.87 -25.35 14.30
CA LEU A 3 11.54 -25.10 12.88
C LEU A 3 12.82 -24.95 12.06
N SER A 4 12.89 -25.68 10.95
CA SER A 4 13.94 -25.51 9.95
C SER A 4 13.91 -24.09 9.37
N ASN A 5 15.03 -23.65 8.79
CA ASN A 5 15.11 -22.31 8.17
C ASN A 5 14.04 -22.11 7.07
N LYS A 6 13.71 -23.17 6.33
CA LYS A 6 12.67 -23.17 5.29
C LYS A 6 11.27 -22.97 5.89
N GLU A 7 10.98 -23.62 7.02
CA GLU A 7 9.71 -23.48 7.72
C GLU A 7 9.58 -22.12 8.40
N ARG A 8 10.67 -21.59 8.98
CA ARG A 8 10.71 -20.22 9.51
C ARG A 8 10.44 -19.17 8.43
N GLN A 9 11.04 -19.31 7.25
CA GLN A 9 10.77 -18.41 6.13
C GLN A 9 9.33 -18.55 5.60
N LYS A 10 8.77 -19.76 5.58
CA LYS A 10 7.36 -19.98 5.21
C LYS A 10 6.41 -19.33 6.22
N GLN A 11 6.64 -19.53 7.53
CA GLN A 11 5.86 -18.88 8.59
C GLN A 11 5.98 -17.35 8.53
N TYR A 12 7.18 -16.82 8.35
CA TYR A 12 7.40 -15.38 8.23
C TYR A 12 6.68 -14.76 7.02
N ARG A 13 6.65 -15.46 5.89
CA ARG A 13 5.87 -15.03 4.71
C ARG A 13 4.36 -15.06 5.00
N ASN A 14 3.89 -16.13 5.64
CA ASN A 14 2.46 -16.32 5.92
C ASN A 14 1.93 -15.35 6.99
N SER A 15 2.73 -14.95 7.97
CA SER A 15 2.29 -14.06 9.05
C SER A 15 2.09 -12.60 8.62
N ARG A 16 2.64 -12.17 7.48
CA ARG A 16 2.44 -10.81 6.96
C ARG A 16 1.10 -10.61 6.28
N PHE A 17 0.56 -11.64 5.63
CA PHE A 17 -0.75 -11.57 4.98
C PHE A 17 -1.91 -11.39 5.99
N ASN A 18 -1.66 -11.58 7.29
CA ASN A 18 -2.67 -11.54 8.35
C ASN A 18 -2.50 -10.36 9.33
N ARG A 19 -1.78 -9.29 8.98
CA ARG A 19 -1.69 -8.08 9.82
C ARG A 19 -2.85 -7.13 9.50
N GLY A 20 -3.73 -6.86 10.48
CA GLY A 20 -4.91 -5.99 10.33
C GLY A 20 -6.21 -6.77 10.10
N GLU A 21 -7.35 -6.09 10.10
CA GLU A 21 -8.69 -6.69 9.99
C GLU A 21 -8.92 -7.39 8.64
N LEU A 22 -8.27 -6.91 7.58
CA LEU A 22 -8.29 -7.49 6.23
C LEU A 22 -6.91 -7.99 5.74
N GLY A 23 -5.87 -7.83 6.55
CA GLY A 23 -4.49 -8.17 6.18
C GLY A 23 -3.72 -7.07 5.42
N ASP A 24 -2.39 -7.09 5.50
CA ASP A 24 -1.53 -6.23 4.69
C ASP A 24 -1.39 -6.82 3.27
N SER A 25 -1.67 -6.02 2.25
CA SER A 25 -1.47 -6.38 0.84
C SER A 25 -0.10 -5.92 0.32
N ARG A 26 0.56 -6.73 -0.52
CA ARG A 26 1.86 -6.37 -1.11
C ARG A 26 1.67 -5.66 -2.45
N ILE A 27 2.18 -4.43 -2.56
CA ILE A 27 2.34 -3.73 -3.84
C ILE A 27 3.67 -4.17 -4.47
N ASN A 28 3.63 -4.88 -5.60
CA ASN A 28 4.83 -5.35 -6.30
C ASN A 28 4.96 -4.63 -7.64
N THR A 29 5.68 -3.52 -7.67
CA THR A 29 5.87 -2.74 -8.91
C THR A 29 7.25 -2.11 -8.98
N PHE A 30 7.80 -1.99 -10.19
CA PHE A 30 8.99 -1.20 -10.44
C PHE A 30 8.61 0.26 -10.61
N VAL A 31 9.44 1.16 -10.08
CA VAL A 31 9.25 2.61 -10.18
C VAL A 31 10.52 3.26 -10.72
N THR A 32 10.41 4.50 -11.17
CA THR A 32 11.57 5.25 -11.66
C THR A 32 12.58 5.52 -10.53
N PHE A 33 13.84 5.76 -10.91
CA PHE A 33 14.88 6.17 -9.96
C PHE A 33 14.49 7.45 -9.20
N GLU A 34 13.90 8.41 -9.91
CA GLU A 34 13.43 9.67 -9.33
C GLU A 34 12.37 9.44 -8.25
N ALA A 35 11.35 8.62 -8.53
CA ALA A 35 10.32 8.28 -7.55
C ALA A 35 10.93 7.63 -6.29
N THR A 36 11.92 6.77 -6.46
CA THR A 36 12.63 6.13 -5.34
C THR A 36 13.39 7.16 -4.48
N ASN A 37 14.04 8.14 -5.12
CA ASN A 37 14.77 9.19 -4.42
C ASN A 37 13.84 10.17 -3.70
N ASN A 38 12.74 10.55 -4.34
CA ASN A 38 11.71 11.40 -3.74
C ASN A 38 11.04 10.71 -2.54
N LEU A 39 10.72 9.42 -2.65
CA LEU A 39 10.20 8.65 -1.52
C LEU A 39 11.16 8.62 -0.34
N LYS A 40 12.47 8.50 -0.60
CA LYS A 40 13.51 8.58 0.46
C LYS A 40 13.50 9.96 1.13
N ARG A 41 13.54 11.05 0.35
CA ARG A 41 13.53 12.42 0.88
C ARG A 41 12.28 12.72 1.72
N LEU A 42 11.10 12.30 1.25
CA LEU A 42 9.84 12.49 1.98
C LEU A 42 9.83 11.69 3.29
N SER A 43 10.31 10.46 3.26
CA SER A 43 10.45 9.60 4.45
C SER A 43 11.35 10.25 5.50
N GLU A 44 12.50 10.79 5.09
CA GLU A 44 13.43 11.50 5.99
C GLU A 44 12.84 12.81 6.53
N TYR A 45 12.25 13.63 5.65
CA TYR A 45 11.71 14.94 6.04
C TYR A 45 10.56 14.85 7.05
N TYR A 46 9.64 13.92 6.85
CA TYR A 46 8.49 13.73 7.74
C TYR A 46 8.74 12.73 8.88
N ASN A 47 9.95 12.17 8.98
CA ASN A 47 10.29 11.11 9.93
C ASN A 47 9.30 9.93 9.90
N LEU A 48 8.91 9.52 8.69
CA LEU A 48 8.00 8.42 8.43
C LEU A 48 8.73 7.30 7.71
N SER A 49 8.25 6.06 7.86
CA SER A 49 8.73 4.97 7.00
C SER A 49 8.27 5.18 5.55
N LYS A 50 9.04 4.65 4.58
CA LYS A 50 8.64 4.65 3.16
C LYS A 50 7.26 4.01 2.93
N ARG A 51 6.91 3.00 3.74
CA ARG A 51 5.58 2.38 3.73
C ARG A 51 4.49 3.41 4.06
N GLN A 52 4.65 4.12 5.18
CA GLN A 52 3.68 5.14 5.62
C GLN A 52 3.55 6.27 4.59
N VAL A 53 4.66 6.70 3.98
CA VAL A 53 4.60 7.72 2.92
C VAL A 53 3.81 7.23 1.71
N LEU A 54 4.03 5.98 1.27
CA LEU A 54 3.26 5.39 0.17
C LEU A 54 1.77 5.27 0.51
N GLU A 55 1.44 4.73 1.69
CA GLU A 55 0.07 4.61 2.16
C GLU A 55 -0.62 5.98 2.22
N LEU A 56 0.07 7.00 2.77
CA LEU A 56 -0.47 8.36 2.87
C LEU A 56 -0.68 8.98 1.49
N LEU A 57 0.26 8.84 0.55
CA LEU A 57 0.12 9.36 -0.82
C LEU A 57 -1.05 8.70 -1.56
N ILE A 58 -1.16 7.37 -1.50
CA ILE A 58 -2.23 6.62 -2.17
C ILE A 58 -3.59 7.01 -1.58
N ASN A 59 -3.72 6.99 -0.25
CA ASN A 59 -5.00 7.28 0.41
C ASN A 59 -5.41 8.75 0.23
N THR A 60 -4.46 9.68 0.26
CA THR A 60 -4.74 11.10 0.02
C THR A 60 -5.19 11.34 -1.43
N ALA A 61 -4.56 10.68 -2.40
CA ALA A 61 -4.98 10.78 -3.80
C ALA A 61 -6.36 10.16 -4.02
N ASN A 62 -6.61 8.98 -3.44
CA ASN A 62 -7.91 8.31 -3.49
C ASN A 62 -9.01 9.18 -2.86
N GLN A 63 -8.77 9.74 -1.67
CA GLN A 63 -9.74 10.59 -0.99
C GLN A 63 -10.07 11.83 -1.81
N LYS A 64 -9.06 12.51 -2.37
CA LYS A 64 -9.29 13.66 -3.24
C LYS A 64 -10.12 13.32 -4.47
N LEU A 65 -9.97 12.11 -5.02
CA LEU A 65 -10.78 11.67 -6.14
C LEU A 65 -12.23 11.45 -5.69
N ILE A 66 -12.44 10.70 -4.61
CA ILE A 66 -13.75 10.41 -4.04
C ILE A 66 -14.50 11.69 -3.66
N ASP A 67 -13.82 12.66 -3.05
CA ASP A 67 -14.41 13.94 -2.63
C ASP A 67 -14.97 14.75 -3.82
N ASN A 68 -14.48 14.49 -5.04
CA ASN A 68 -14.90 15.17 -6.26
C ASN A 68 -15.90 14.35 -7.09
N LEU A 69 -16.19 13.11 -6.70
CA LEU A 69 -17.20 12.28 -7.37
C LEU A 69 -18.56 12.49 -6.74
N GLU A 70 -19.59 12.63 -7.59
CA GLU A 70 -20.97 12.57 -7.14
C GLU A 70 -21.34 11.12 -6.82
N ILE A 71 -21.93 10.91 -5.64
CA ILE A 71 -22.38 9.59 -5.18
C ILE A 71 -23.42 9.04 -6.15
N ASP A 72 -23.32 7.74 -6.48
CA ASP A 72 -24.20 7.04 -7.44
C ASP A 72 -24.19 7.59 -8.88
N SER A 73 -23.23 8.46 -9.21
CA SER A 73 -23.01 8.85 -10.60
C SER A 73 -22.41 7.70 -11.42
N PRO A 74 -22.54 7.71 -12.76
CA PRO A 74 -21.85 6.74 -13.61
C PRO A 74 -20.33 6.69 -13.40
N GLU A 75 -19.73 7.84 -13.02
CA GLU A 75 -18.30 7.95 -12.73
C GLU A 75 -17.91 7.30 -11.41
N TRP A 76 -18.80 7.39 -10.41
CA TRP A 76 -18.67 6.68 -9.13
C TRP A 76 -18.62 5.17 -9.33
N TYR A 77 -19.63 4.61 -10.03
CA TYR A 77 -19.66 3.17 -10.31
C TYR A 77 -18.45 2.74 -11.13
N LYS A 78 -18.06 3.52 -12.15
CA LYS A 78 -16.84 3.22 -12.94
C LYS A 78 -15.57 3.12 -12.09
N TYR A 79 -15.44 3.94 -11.05
CA TYR A 79 -14.26 3.94 -10.19
C TYR A 79 -14.22 2.73 -9.24
N PHE A 80 -15.37 2.34 -8.68
CA PHE A 80 -15.45 1.25 -7.69
C PHE A 80 -15.71 -0.14 -8.29
N ASP A 81 -16.36 -0.23 -9.45
CA ASP A 81 -16.77 -1.50 -10.09
C ASP A 81 -15.80 -1.95 -11.19
N CYS A 82 -14.58 -1.40 -11.23
CA CYS A 82 -13.56 -1.82 -12.19
C CYS A 82 -13.05 -3.24 -11.84
N GLU A 83 -13.65 -4.27 -12.44
CA GLU A 83 -13.20 -5.67 -12.42
C GLU A 83 -11.84 -5.88 -13.09
#